data_AF-A0A949NEL1-F1
#
_entry.id   AF-A0A949NEL1-F1
#
_cell.length_a   1.000
_cell.length_b   1.000
_cell.length_c   1.000
_cell.angle_alpha   90.00
_cell.angle_beta   90.00
_cell.angle_gamma   90.00
#
_symmetry.space_group_name_H-M   'P 1'
#
loop_
_entity.id
_entity.type
_entity.pdbx_description
1 polymer ?
#
loop_
_entity_poly.entity_id
_entity_poly.type
_entity_poly.pdbx_seq_one_letter_code
_entity_poly.pdbx_strand_id
1 'polypeptide(L)'
;MDGEFVPEHVLQHYPFVTGRKAHCAWEFDLSKAVLRFLTELDPDYFVNIAEIHLARVEESECQSSAIALRSLYLQGLETLFAMLGALVQAPGAIPAWLLKYKNHELDELVADLQAGRPILSCVNSKIETWNDLSSVVHAGMAVDVEKKDEISTVFGGLWRRFAGDFLDKKMRLEYNSIKHGLRIKPGGFALAIGRQESPEVPCPPERMQNMGGSKFGSAYYTAEELDSKGLNFRIRQQSVNWNPQNMFWGAKLISLSLNNVIACLRAVNKGEREDISFKFLENPEEFDKPWSHAVGVMSFDFALNLSPNQIQPMRKEEILARYEKRTGENTE
;
A
#
# COMPACT_ATOMS: atom_id res chain seq x y z
N MET A 1 -17.28 -51.44 24.08
CA MET A 1 -17.63 -50.10 23.59
C MET A 1 -16.47 -49.23 24.00
N ASP A 2 -15.43 -49.27 23.19
CA ASP A 2 -14.20 -48.54 23.42
C ASP A 2 -14.45 -47.09 23.02
N GLY A 3 -14.45 -46.21 24.01
CA GLY A 3 -14.51 -44.78 23.79
C GLY A 3 -13.21 -44.34 23.13
N GLU A 4 -13.28 -43.99 21.86
CA GLU A 4 -12.21 -43.25 21.20
C GLU A 4 -11.95 -41.97 22.00
N PHE A 5 -10.75 -41.90 22.56
CA PHE A 5 -10.23 -40.73 23.25
C PHE A 5 -10.07 -39.61 22.21
N VAL A 6 -11.06 -38.72 22.13
CA VAL A 6 -10.93 -37.47 21.38
C VAL A 6 -9.76 -36.70 22.02
N PRO A 7 -8.71 -36.31 21.28
CA PRO A 7 -7.61 -35.55 21.87
C PRO A 7 -8.19 -34.29 22.50
N GLU A 8 -7.99 -34.09 23.80
CA GLU A 8 -8.29 -32.83 24.47
C GLU A 8 -7.61 -31.71 23.68
N HIS A 9 -8.40 -30.77 23.19
CA HIS A 9 -7.88 -29.57 22.55
C HIS A 9 -7.02 -28.81 23.57
N VAL A 10 -5.70 -28.95 23.50
CA VAL A 10 -4.77 -28.25 24.38
C VAL A 10 -4.73 -26.80 23.96
N LEU A 11 -5.07 -25.89 24.87
CA LEU A 11 -4.96 -24.45 24.64
C LEU A 11 -3.49 -24.07 24.34
N GLN A 12 -3.25 -23.54 23.14
CA GLN A 12 -1.94 -23.09 22.67
C GLN A 12 -1.82 -21.57 22.80
N HIS A 13 -0.58 -21.09 22.89
CA HIS A 13 -0.30 -19.66 22.83
C HIS A 13 0.88 -19.34 21.90
N TYR A 14 0.85 -18.16 21.27
CA TYR A 14 1.95 -17.68 20.43
C TYR A 14 2.24 -16.20 20.72
N PRO A 15 3.37 -15.88 21.38
CA PRO A 15 3.79 -14.50 21.58
C PRO A 15 4.35 -13.92 20.27
N PHE A 16 4.00 -12.67 19.97
CA PHE A 16 4.45 -11.98 18.76
C PHE A 16 4.49 -10.46 18.97
N VAL A 17 4.93 -9.72 17.94
CA VAL A 17 4.91 -8.25 17.92
C VAL A 17 4.22 -7.70 16.68
N THR A 18 3.59 -6.53 16.79
CA THR A 18 3.23 -5.67 15.65
C THR A 18 4.06 -4.39 15.74
N GLY A 19 5.01 -4.22 14.82
CA GLY A 19 6.05 -3.20 14.96
C GLY A 19 6.89 -3.46 16.22
N ARG A 20 6.67 -2.66 17.27
CA ARG A 20 7.36 -2.78 18.57
C ARG A 20 6.45 -3.21 19.72
N LYS A 21 5.15 -3.41 19.46
CA LYS A 21 4.16 -3.72 20.48
C LYS A 21 4.00 -5.23 20.65
N ALA A 22 4.11 -5.72 21.88
CA ALA A 22 3.98 -7.14 22.19
C ALA A 22 2.51 -7.59 22.28
N HIS A 23 2.26 -8.81 21.80
CA HIS A 23 0.97 -9.48 21.78
C HIS A 23 1.16 -10.98 22.08
N CYS A 24 0.06 -11.65 22.46
CA CYS A 24 0.02 -13.10 22.56
C CYS A 24 -1.34 -13.59 22.06
N ALA A 25 -1.33 -14.47 21.06
CA ALA A 25 -2.53 -15.15 20.57
C ALA A 25 -2.76 -16.42 21.39
N TRP A 26 -4.02 -16.70 21.73
CA TRP A 26 -4.44 -17.92 22.43
C TRP A 26 -5.50 -18.61 21.57
N GLU A 27 -5.30 -19.89 21.27
CA GLU A 27 -6.20 -20.69 20.41
C GLU A 27 -6.03 -22.18 20.73
N PHE A 28 -7.09 -22.97 20.57
CA PHE A 28 -7.08 -24.41 20.82
C PHE A 28 -6.29 -25.20 19.77
N ASP A 29 -6.22 -24.70 18.54
CA ASP A 29 -5.41 -25.27 17.46
C ASP A 29 -4.92 -24.16 16.52
N LEU A 30 -3.89 -23.45 16.96
CA LEU A 30 -3.37 -22.27 16.27
C LEU A 30 -2.80 -22.66 14.89
N SER A 31 -2.11 -23.79 14.81
CA SER A 31 -1.52 -24.27 13.56
C SER A 31 -2.59 -24.55 12.51
N LYS A 32 -3.72 -25.18 12.90
CA LYS A 32 -4.85 -25.40 11.98
C LYS A 32 -5.52 -24.09 11.58
N ALA A 33 -5.69 -23.14 12.51
CA ALA A 33 -6.26 -21.83 12.18
C ALA A 33 -5.40 -21.07 11.16
N VAL A 34 -4.06 -21.09 11.33
CA VAL A 34 -3.11 -20.50 10.39
C VAL A 34 -3.14 -21.18 9.03
N LEU A 35 -3.07 -22.52 9.00
CA LEU A 35 -3.09 -23.27 7.73
C LEU A 35 -4.40 -23.05 6.98
N ARG A 36 -5.54 -23.06 7.69
CA ARG A 36 -6.85 -22.76 7.09
C ARG A 36 -6.86 -21.38 6.45
N PHE A 37 -6.41 -20.35 7.19
CA PHE A 37 -6.32 -19.00 6.66
C PHE A 37 -5.46 -18.93 5.40
N LEU A 38 -4.27 -19.56 5.40
CA LEU A 38 -3.36 -19.55 4.25
C LEU A 38 -3.93 -20.28 3.03
N THR A 39 -4.70 -21.36 3.23
CA THR A 39 -5.34 -22.11 2.14
C THR A 39 -6.54 -21.37 1.55
N GLU A 40 -7.22 -20.54 2.34
CA GLU A 40 -8.38 -19.75 1.90
C GLU A 40 -7.99 -18.44 1.18
N LEU A 41 -6.71 -18.04 1.22
CA LEU A 41 -6.22 -16.88 0.49
C LEU A 41 -6.01 -17.19 -1.00
N ASP A 42 -6.62 -16.36 -1.86
CA ASP A 42 -6.37 -16.38 -3.30
C ASP A 42 -5.30 -15.34 -3.69
N PRO A 43 -4.04 -15.75 -3.97
CA PRO A 43 -3.01 -14.82 -4.42
C PRO A 43 -3.30 -14.23 -5.80
N ASP A 44 -4.09 -14.90 -6.63
CA ASP A 44 -4.39 -14.47 -8.00
C ASP A 44 -5.55 -13.46 -8.05
N TYR A 45 -6.19 -13.17 -6.91
CA TYR A 45 -7.24 -12.15 -6.78
C TYR A 45 -6.86 -10.81 -7.42
N PHE A 46 -5.68 -10.26 -7.09
CA PHE A 46 -5.28 -8.93 -7.57
C PHE A 46 -5.08 -8.90 -9.08
N VAL A 47 -4.44 -9.92 -9.67
CA VAL A 47 -4.26 -9.97 -11.13
C VAL A 47 -5.59 -10.19 -11.86
N ASN A 48 -6.46 -11.07 -11.36
CA ASN A 48 -7.76 -11.35 -11.97
C ASN A 48 -8.65 -10.09 -12.03
N ILE A 49 -8.73 -9.35 -10.93
CA ILE A 49 -9.50 -8.09 -10.89
C ILE A 49 -8.82 -7.01 -11.74
N ALA A 50 -7.48 -7.00 -11.82
CA ALA A 50 -6.76 -6.06 -12.65
C ALA A 50 -7.01 -6.30 -14.16
N GLU A 51 -7.05 -7.55 -14.61
CA GLU A 51 -7.36 -7.90 -16.01
C GLU A 51 -8.76 -7.39 -16.43
N ILE A 52 -9.76 -7.62 -15.58
CA ILE A 52 -11.14 -7.17 -15.82
C ILE A 52 -11.21 -5.65 -16.01
N HIS A 53 -10.55 -4.89 -15.12
CA HIS A 53 -10.60 -3.44 -15.19
C HIS A 53 -9.71 -2.88 -16.30
N LEU A 54 -8.56 -3.48 -16.60
CA LEU A 54 -7.70 -3.02 -17.68
C LEU A 54 -8.40 -3.10 -19.04
N ALA A 55 -9.12 -4.19 -19.32
CA ALA A 55 -9.91 -4.33 -20.55
C ALA A 55 -10.93 -3.19 -20.71
N ARG A 56 -11.51 -2.71 -19.61
CA ARG A 56 -12.50 -1.61 -19.61
C ARG A 56 -11.89 -0.21 -19.61
N VAL A 57 -10.59 -0.06 -19.39
CA VAL A 57 -9.91 1.25 -19.47
C VAL A 57 -9.89 1.78 -20.90
N GLU A 58 -9.97 0.90 -21.91
CA GLU A 58 -10.01 1.27 -23.31
C GLU A 58 -11.42 1.66 -23.80
N GLU A 59 -12.45 1.46 -22.98
CA GLU A 59 -13.86 1.68 -23.31
C GLU A 59 -14.40 3.05 -22.80
N SER A 60 -15.71 3.28 -22.95
CA SER A 60 -16.37 4.54 -22.54
C SER A 60 -16.32 4.81 -21.02
N GLU A 61 -16.32 3.76 -20.19
CA GLU A 61 -16.22 3.84 -18.72
C GLU A 61 -14.77 3.86 -18.19
N CYS A 62 -13.84 4.40 -18.99
CA CYS A 62 -12.41 4.32 -18.73
C CYS A 62 -11.94 4.86 -17.36
N GLN A 63 -12.58 5.92 -16.83
CA GLN A 63 -12.13 6.54 -15.58
C GLN A 63 -12.47 5.72 -14.35
N SER A 64 -13.69 5.17 -14.25
CA SER A 64 -14.08 4.34 -13.10
C SER A 64 -13.23 3.07 -13.01
N SER A 65 -12.97 2.42 -14.14
CA SER A 65 -12.09 1.25 -14.21
C SER A 65 -10.63 1.60 -13.86
N ALA A 66 -10.14 2.76 -14.29
CA ALA A 66 -8.83 3.26 -13.93
C ALA A 66 -8.70 3.53 -12.41
N ILE A 67 -9.71 4.13 -11.77
CA ILE A 67 -9.75 4.32 -10.31
C ILE A 67 -9.80 2.97 -9.59
N ALA A 68 -10.57 2.01 -10.10
CA ALA A 68 -10.64 0.67 -9.52
C ALA A 68 -9.26 -0.01 -9.56
N LEU A 69 -8.53 0.06 -10.68
CA LEU A 69 -7.14 -0.40 -10.76
C LEU A 69 -6.22 0.30 -9.78
N ARG A 70 -6.34 1.62 -9.64
CA ARG A 70 -5.55 2.40 -8.68
C ARG A 70 -5.81 1.96 -7.25
N SER A 71 -7.07 1.79 -6.89
CA SER A 71 -7.47 1.28 -5.57
C SER A 71 -6.94 -0.12 -5.33
N LEU A 72 -7.08 -1.01 -6.32
CA LEU A 72 -6.65 -2.40 -6.25
C LEU A 72 -5.13 -2.52 -6.07
N TYR A 73 -4.36 -1.75 -6.82
CA TYR A 73 -2.90 -1.71 -6.70
C TYR A 73 -2.46 -1.25 -5.29
N LEU A 74 -3.04 -0.15 -4.79
CA LEU A 74 -2.71 0.38 -3.46
C LEU A 74 -3.13 -0.56 -2.33
N GLN A 75 -4.28 -1.23 -2.48
CA GLN A 75 -4.71 -2.29 -1.58
C GLN A 75 -3.76 -3.49 -1.62
N GLY A 76 -3.33 -3.89 -2.81
CA GLY A 76 -2.39 -4.99 -3.00
C GLY A 76 -1.03 -4.73 -2.35
N LEU A 77 -0.53 -3.49 -2.41
CA LEU A 77 0.68 -3.10 -1.68
C LEU A 77 0.49 -3.26 -0.16
N GLU A 78 -0.62 -2.77 0.38
CA GLU A 78 -0.93 -2.89 1.81
C GLU A 78 -1.03 -4.36 2.23
N THR A 79 -1.73 -5.20 1.45
CA THR A 79 -1.82 -6.65 1.69
C THR A 79 -0.45 -7.34 1.60
N LEU A 80 0.35 -7.04 0.58
CA LEU A 80 1.70 -7.61 0.43
C LEU A 80 2.58 -7.28 1.63
N PHE A 81 2.66 -6.01 2.04
CA PHE A 81 3.49 -5.61 3.16
C PHE A 81 2.96 -6.13 4.51
N ALA A 82 1.64 -6.22 4.68
CA ALA A 82 1.05 -6.85 5.86
C ALA A 82 1.42 -8.34 5.95
N MET A 83 1.38 -9.07 4.83
CA MET A 83 1.76 -10.49 4.79
C MET A 83 3.27 -10.69 5.00
N LEU A 84 4.11 -9.84 4.44
CA LEU A 84 5.56 -9.82 4.71
C LEU A 84 5.85 -9.51 6.18
N GLY A 85 5.14 -8.53 6.77
CA GLY A 85 5.25 -8.20 8.18
C GLY A 85 4.85 -9.36 9.09
N ALA A 86 3.73 -10.01 8.79
CA ALA A 86 3.28 -11.20 9.50
C ALA A 86 4.28 -12.36 9.40
N LEU A 87 4.88 -12.59 8.21
CA LEU A 87 5.92 -13.60 8.03
C LEU A 87 7.14 -13.33 8.92
N VAL A 88 7.55 -12.07 9.06
CA VAL A 88 8.74 -11.70 9.83
C VAL A 88 8.49 -11.69 11.34
N GLN A 89 7.30 -11.26 11.78
CA GLN A 89 7.02 -10.98 13.20
C GLN A 89 6.11 -12.02 13.88
N ALA A 90 5.34 -12.80 13.10
CA ALA A 90 4.34 -13.74 13.61
C ALA A 90 3.98 -14.88 12.61
N PRO A 91 4.94 -15.62 12.04
CA PRO A 91 4.67 -16.64 11.03
C PRO A 91 3.79 -17.77 11.56
N GLY A 92 3.75 -18.03 12.87
CA GLY A 92 2.84 -19.01 13.49
C GLY A 92 1.51 -18.42 13.99
N ALA A 93 1.23 -17.14 13.75
CA ALA A 93 0.02 -16.46 14.21
C ALA A 93 -0.46 -15.38 13.21
N ILE A 94 -0.33 -15.64 11.91
CA ILE A 94 -0.62 -14.66 10.84
C ILE A 94 -2.01 -14.01 10.97
N PRO A 95 -3.12 -14.75 11.20
CA PRO A 95 -4.43 -14.11 11.35
C PRO A 95 -4.47 -13.16 12.54
N ALA A 96 -3.82 -13.52 13.65
CA ALA A 96 -3.77 -12.66 14.84
C ALA A 96 -2.94 -11.40 14.59
N TRP A 97 -1.84 -11.50 13.85
CA TRP A 97 -1.05 -10.33 13.46
C TRP A 97 -1.85 -9.36 12.60
N LEU A 98 -2.53 -9.87 11.57
CA LEU A 98 -3.38 -9.08 10.67
C LEU A 98 -4.55 -8.40 11.39
N LEU A 99 -5.09 -9.02 12.44
CA LEU A 99 -6.14 -8.43 13.28
C LEU A 99 -5.65 -7.38 14.29
N LYS A 100 -4.33 -7.29 14.53
CA LYS A 100 -3.77 -6.45 15.59
C LYS A 100 -2.93 -5.28 15.08
N TYR A 101 -2.28 -5.41 13.93
CA TYR A 101 -1.46 -4.31 13.42
C TYR A 101 -2.32 -3.08 13.15
N LYS A 102 -1.72 -1.91 13.32
CA LYS A 102 -2.28 -0.64 12.88
C LYS A 102 -1.53 -0.14 11.66
N ASN A 103 -2.19 0.65 10.82
CA ASN A 103 -1.58 1.18 9.60
C ASN A 103 -0.24 1.88 9.86
N HIS A 104 -0.13 2.69 10.92
CA HIS A 104 1.15 3.34 11.26
C HIS A 104 2.25 2.35 11.71
N GLU A 105 1.89 1.24 12.35
CA GLU A 105 2.85 0.20 12.75
C GLU A 105 3.40 -0.52 11.50
N LEU A 106 2.54 -0.74 10.49
CA LEU A 106 2.96 -1.27 9.19
C LEU A 106 3.82 -0.25 8.42
N ASP A 107 3.41 1.03 8.40
CA ASP A 107 4.19 2.11 7.78
C ASP A 107 5.59 2.19 8.38
N GLU A 108 5.71 2.15 9.71
CA GLU A 108 6.98 2.16 10.43
C GLU A 108 7.83 0.93 10.12
N LEU A 109 7.23 -0.27 10.09
CA LEU A 109 7.94 -1.50 9.76
C LEU A 109 8.53 -1.45 8.34
N VAL A 110 7.73 -1.03 7.35
CA VAL A 110 8.18 -0.89 5.96
C VAL A 110 9.23 0.22 5.84
N ALA A 111 9.07 1.34 6.54
CA ALA A 111 10.04 2.44 6.55
C ALA A 111 11.36 2.08 7.23
N ASP A 112 11.32 1.28 8.30
CA ASP A 112 12.51 0.76 8.98
C ASP A 112 13.29 -0.15 8.02
N LEU A 113 12.63 -1.10 7.37
CA LEU A 113 13.28 -1.99 6.40
C LEU A 113 13.79 -1.23 5.16
N GLN A 114 13.03 -0.26 4.66
CA GLN A 114 13.46 0.60 3.54
C GLN A 114 14.73 1.39 3.87
N ALA A 115 14.89 1.80 5.13
CA ALA A 115 16.05 2.56 5.60
C ALA A 115 17.20 1.68 6.13
N GLY A 116 17.07 0.35 6.08
CA GLY A 116 18.04 -0.58 6.64
C GLY A 116 18.13 -0.54 8.17
N ARG A 117 17.05 -0.13 8.85
CA ARG A 117 16.98 -0.11 10.31
C ARG A 117 16.57 -1.48 10.85
N PRO A 118 17.07 -1.89 12.03
CA PRO A 118 16.70 -3.17 12.63
C PRO A 118 15.21 -3.25 12.94
N ILE A 119 14.60 -4.35 12.52
CA ILE A 119 13.21 -4.71 12.83
C ILE A 119 13.18 -5.87 13.83
N LEU A 120 12.15 -5.91 14.67
CA LEU A 120 11.91 -7.08 15.52
C LEU A 120 11.43 -8.22 14.63
N SER A 121 12.09 -9.36 14.73
CA SER A 121 11.82 -10.55 13.92
C SER A 121 11.89 -11.81 14.77
N CYS A 122 11.06 -12.79 14.42
CA CYS A 122 11.11 -14.14 14.95
C CYS A 122 11.60 -15.17 13.92
N VAL A 123 12.06 -14.73 12.74
CA VAL A 123 12.77 -15.63 11.82
C VAL A 123 14.22 -15.75 12.27
N ASN A 124 14.83 -16.93 12.12
CA ASN A 124 16.20 -17.23 12.56
C ASN A 124 17.28 -16.57 11.68
N SER A 125 16.97 -15.49 10.97
CA SER A 125 17.84 -14.78 10.06
C SER A 125 17.77 -13.29 10.34
N LYS A 126 18.91 -12.61 10.26
CA LYS A 126 18.97 -11.16 10.40
C LYS A 126 18.37 -10.55 9.14
N ILE A 127 17.29 -9.77 9.28
CA ILE A 127 16.65 -9.07 8.18
C ILE A 127 17.00 -7.60 8.26
N GLU A 128 17.90 -7.14 7.39
CA GLU A 128 18.30 -5.72 7.31
C GLU A 128 17.89 -5.10 5.98
N THR A 129 17.69 -5.92 4.94
CA THR A 129 17.37 -5.48 3.60
C THR A 129 16.20 -6.27 3.00
N TRP A 130 15.61 -5.71 1.95
CA TRP A 130 14.62 -6.41 1.13
C TRP A 130 15.16 -7.69 0.48
N ASN A 131 16.47 -7.76 0.21
CA ASN A 131 17.10 -8.96 -0.34
C ASN A 131 17.21 -10.07 0.71
N ASP A 132 17.49 -9.73 1.98
CA ASP A 132 17.50 -10.70 3.08
C ASP A 132 16.11 -11.30 3.27
N LEU A 133 15.08 -10.45 3.27
CA LEU A 133 13.69 -10.88 3.36
C LEU A 133 13.30 -11.77 2.17
N SER A 134 13.71 -11.39 0.96
CA SER A 134 13.45 -12.18 -0.24
C SER A 134 14.17 -13.54 -0.20
N SER A 135 15.36 -13.60 0.39
CA SER A 135 16.10 -14.86 0.61
C SER A 135 15.35 -15.79 1.56
N VAL A 136 14.75 -15.25 2.62
CA VAL A 136 13.89 -16.04 3.53
C VAL A 136 12.65 -16.57 2.82
N VAL A 137 11.96 -15.72 2.05
CA VAL A 137 10.73 -16.13 1.34
C VAL A 137 11.03 -17.25 0.33
N HIS A 138 12.11 -17.13 -0.43
CA HIS A 138 12.44 -18.05 -1.53
C HIS A 138 13.36 -19.21 -1.12
N ALA A 139 13.72 -19.34 0.16
CA ALA A 139 14.63 -20.38 0.66
C ALA A 139 14.18 -21.81 0.28
N GLY A 140 12.87 -22.05 0.33
CA GLY A 140 12.25 -23.34 0.03
C GLY A 140 12.11 -23.68 -1.46
N MET A 141 12.50 -22.79 -2.37
CA MET A 141 12.39 -23.03 -3.81
C MET A 141 13.36 -24.13 -4.28
N ALA A 142 12.92 -25.02 -5.17
CA ALA A 142 13.72 -26.11 -5.71
C ALA A 142 14.50 -25.70 -6.97
N VAL A 143 15.41 -24.74 -6.83
CA VAL A 143 16.32 -24.26 -7.88
C VAL A 143 17.76 -24.23 -7.35
N ASP A 144 18.74 -24.12 -8.25
CA ASP A 144 20.15 -23.99 -7.88
C ASP A 144 20.45 -22.68 -7.12
N VAL A 145 21.63 -22.61 -6.50
CA VAL A 145 22.00 -21.47 -5.64
C VAL A 145 22.11 -20.18 -6.43
N GLU A 146 22.67 -20.20 -7.64
CA GLU A 146 22.81 -19.01 -8.48
C GLU A 146 21.44 -18.43 -8.85
N LYS A 147 20.49 -19.31 -9.20
CA LYS A 147 19.13 -18.90 -9.51
C LYS A 147 18.37 -18.39 -8.29
N LYS A 148 18.61 -18.97 -7.10
CA LYS A 148 18.06 -18.42 -5.84
C LYS A 148 18.54 -17.00 -5.59
N ASP A 149 19.83 -16.74 -5.74
CA ASP A 149 20.41 -15.41 -5.51
C ASP A 149 19.88 -14.37 -6.51
N GLU A 150 19.70 -14.77 -7.78
CA GLU A 150 19.06 -13.95 -8.81
C GLU A 150 17.60 -13.59 -8.41
N ILE A 151 16.80 -14.59 -8.06
CA ILE A 151 15.40 -14.42 -7.64
C ILE A 151 15.32 -13.52 -6.41
N SER A 152 16.18 -13.78 -5.42
CA SER A 152 16.23 -12.98 -4.20
C SER A 152 16.55 -11.51 -4.48
N THR A 153 17.47 -11.26 -5.41
CA THR A 153 17.83 -9.90 -5.85
C THR A 153 16.70 -9.21 -6.59
N VAL A 154 16.04 -9.91 -7.52
CA VAL A 154 14.96 -9.34 -8.34
C VAL A 154 13.74 -9.01 -7.48
N PHE A 155 13.28 -9.94 -6.63
CA PHE A 155 12.15 -9.68 -5.72
C PHE A 155 12.51 -8.67 -4.63
N GLY A 156 13.74 -8.68 -4.11
CA GLY A 156 14.20 -7.67 -3.16
C GLY A 156 14.21 -6.26 -3.77
N GLY A 157 14.63 -6.14 -5.03
CA GLY A 157 14.54 -4.90 -5.82
C GLY A 157 13.08 -4.46 -6.03
N LEU A 158 12.20 -5.39 -6.43
CA LEU A 158 10.78 -5.15 -6.61
C LEU A 158 10.14 -4.61 -5.32
N TRP A 159 10.32 -5.30 -4.19
CA TRP A 159 9.72 -4.91 -2.91
C TRP A 159 10.26 -3.58 -2.40
N ARG A 160 11.54 -3.28 -2.64
CA ARG A 160 12.12 -1.96 -2.34
C ARG A 160 11.42 -0.83 -3.10
N ARG A 161 11.08 -1.05 -4.38
CA ARG A 161 10.38 -0.05 -5.20
C ARG A 161 8.91 0.08 -4.78
N PHE A 162 8.24 -1.04 -4.56
CA PHE A 162 6.89 -1.07 -3.99
C PHE A 162 6.80 -0.40 -2.61
N ALA A 163 7.83 -0.53 -1.77
CA ALA A 163 7.89 0.15 -0.50
C ALA A 163 7.98 1.67 -0.68
N GLY A 164 8.68 2.13 -1.73
CA GLY A 164 8.69 3.53 -2.15
C GLY A 164 7.28 4.04 -2.48
N ASP A 165 6.53 3.29 -3.29
CA ASP A 165 5.15 3.65 -3.66
C ASP A 165 4.20 3.59 -2.45
N PHE A 166 4.33 2.58 -1.60
CA PHE A 166 3.53 2.41 -0.38
C PHE A 166 3.77 3.54 0.64
N LEU A 167 5.01 3.98 0.81
CA LEU A 167 5.38 5.03 1.75
C LEU A 167 5.16 6.45 1.18
N ASP A 168 4.90 6.59 -0.13
CA ASP A 168 4.68 7.90 -0.74
C ASP A 168 3.45 8.60 -0.13
N LYS A 169 3.69 9.78 0.45
CA LYS A 169 2.67 10.55 1.16
C LYS A 169 1.49 10.92 0.25
N LYS A 170 1.72 11.24 -1.03
CA LYS A 170 0.64 11.62 -1.94
C LYS A 170 -0.22 10.39 -2.28
N MET A 171 0.41 9.26 -2.59
CA MET A 171 -0.31 8.00 -2.85
C MET A 171 -1.14 7.56 -1.65
N ARG A 172 -0.63 7.71 -0.43
CA ARG A 172 -1.38 7.38 0.81
C ARG A 172 -2.58 8.30 1.02
N LEU A 173 -2.43 9.61 0.78
CA LEU A 173 -3.53 10.57 0.89
C LEU A 173 -4.59 10.33 -0.20
N GLU A 174 -4.16 10.05 -1.43
CA GLU A 174 -5.03 9.62 -2.53
C GLU A 174 -5.80 8.35 -2.12
N TYR A 175 -5.10 7.33 -1.63
CA TYR A 175 -5.71 6.06 -1.24
C TYR A 175 -6.75 6.23 -0.14
N ASN A 176 -6.44 7.01 0.89
CA ASN A 176 -7.39 7.31 1.96
C ASN A 176 -8.62 8.06 1.44
N SER A 177 -8.44 8.93 0.44
CA SER A 177 -9.56 9.64 -0.20
C SER A 177 -10.46 8.69 -0.99
N ILE A 178 -9.87 7.71 -1.68
CA ILE A 178 -10.58 6.63 -2.37
C ILE A 178 -11.34 5.74 -1.36
N LYS A 179 -10.64 5.23 -0.33
CA LYS A 179 -11.20 4.31 0.69
C LYS A 179 -12.36 4.89 1.48
N HIS A 180 -12.35 6.20 1.74
CA HIS A 180 -13.36 6.85 2.57
C HIS A 180 -14.44 7.57 1.75
N GLY A 181 -15.05 6.84 0.81
CA GLY A 181 -16.24 7.28 0.08
C GLY A 181 -15.94 7.91 -1.28
N LEU A 182 -14.85 7.53 -1.95
CA LEU A 182 -14.47 8.05 -3.26
C LEU A 182 -14.45 9.59 -3.29
N ARG A 183 -13.81 10.20 -2.28
CA ARG A 183 -13.65 11.66 -2.15
C ARG A 183 -12.58 12.20 -3.10
N ILE A 184 -12.67 11.77 -4.35
CA ILE A 184 -11.75 12.08 -5.43
C ILE A 184 -12.56 12.54 -6.65
N LYS A 185 -11.94 13.33 -7.51
CA LYS A 185 -12.40 13.57 -8.86
C LYS A 185 -11.55 12.73 -9.81
N PRO A 186 -12.12 11.75 -10.52
CA PRO A 186 -11.38 10.96 -11.51
C PRO A 186 -10.91 11.82 -12.70
N GLY A 187 -9.76 11.46 -13.24
CA GLY A 187 -9.16 12.11 -14.40
C GLY A 187 -7.80 12.73 -14.09
N GLY A 188 -6.89 12.62 -15.05
CA GLY A 188 -5.57 13.25 -14.97
C GLY A 188 -5.59 14.71 -15.39
N PHE A 189 -4.40 15.29 -15.46
CA PHE A 189 -4.17 16.66 -15.89
C PHE A 189 -2.96 16.74 -16.82
N ALA A 190 -2.84 17.83 -17.56
CA ALA A 190 -1.65 18.18 -18.32
C ALA A 190 -1.21 19.60 -17.95
N LEU A 191 0.10 19.86 -18.02
CA LEU A 191 0.66 21.17 -17.75
C LEU A 191 1.36 21.68 -19.00
N ALA A 192 1.10 22.93 -19.37
CA ALA A 192 1.83 23.62 -20.42
C ALA A 192 2.26 25.01 -19.94
N ILE A 193 3.46 25.43 -20.30
CA ILE A 193 4.05 26.71 -19.84
C ILE A 193 4.45 27.51 -21.08
N GLY A 194 4.02 28.77 -21.12
CA GLY A 194 4.36 29.70 -22.20
C GLY A 194 4.82 31.04 -21.64
N ARG A 195 5.85 31.63 -22.24
CA ARG A 195 6.33 32.96 -21.87
C ARG A 195 5.35 34.02 -22.37
N GLN A 196 4.94 34.94 -21.49
CA GLN A 196 4.15 36.12 -21.89
C GLN A 196 4.96 37.01 -22.84
N GLU A 197 4.32 37.54 -23.88
CA GLU A 197 4.96 38.49 -24.79
C GLU A 197 5.06 39.90 -24.19
N SER A 198 4.02 40.31 -23.48
CA SER A 198 3.96 41.55 -22.71
C SER A 198 3.25 41.28 -21.38
N PRO A 199 3.45 42.12 -20.34
CA PRO A 199 2.74 41.98 -19.08
C PRO A 199 1.23 41.83 -19.31
N GLU A 200 0.63 40.89 -18.60
CA GLU A 200 -0.82 40.61 -18.62
C GLU A 200 -1.38 40.07 -19.95
N VAL A 201 -0.54 39.81 -20.97
CA VAL A 201 -0.95 39.15 -22.22
C VAL A 201 -0.53 37.67 -22.15
N PRO A 202 -1.49 36.73 -22.01
CA PRO A 202 -1.18 35.31 -21.96
C PRO A 202 -0.49 34.82 -23.23
N CYS A 203 0.43 33.85 -23.09
CA CYS A 203 0.98 33.14 -24.24
C CYS A 203 -0.14 32.38 -24.95
N PRO A 204 -0.29 32.47 -26.29
CA PRO A 204 -1.30 31.69 -27.01
C PRO A 204 -0.98 30.17 -26.92
N PRO A 205 -2.00 29.30 -26.95
CA PRO A 205 -1.83 27.85 -26.73
C PRO A 205 -0.79 27.20 -27.64
N GLU A 206 -0.69 27.63 -28.90
CA GLU A 206 0.20 27.07 -29.92
C GLU A 206 1.69 27.32 -29.60
N ARG A 207 1.98 28.28 -28.72
CA ARG A 207 3.34 28.60 -28.26
C ARG A 207 3.64 28.15 -26.84
N MET A 208 2.69 27.47 -26.19
CA MET A 208 2.96 26.84 -24.90
C MET A 208 3.79 25.58 -25.09
N GLN A 209 4.79 25.38 -24.22
CA GLN A 209 5.55 24.14 -24.16
C GLN A 209 4.82 23.15 -23.26
N ASN A 210 4.45 21.99 -23.81
CA ASN A 210 3.78 20.94 -23.07
C ASN A 210 4.80 20.20 -22.17
N MET A 211 4.51 20.15 -20.87
CA MET A 211 5.31 19.45 -19.86
C MET A 211 4.88 17.98 -19.67
N GLY A 212 3.89 17.54 -20.45
CA GLY A 212 3.27 16.23 -20.37
C GLY A 212 2.06 16.21 -19.45
N GLY A 213 1.52 15.01 -19.28
CA GLY A 213 0.34 14.75 -18.47
C GLY A 213 -0.22 13.35 -18.72
N SER A 214 -1.34 13.05 -18.07
CA SER A 214 -2.08 11.82 -18.29
C SER A 214 -3.57 12.10 -18.44
N LYS A 215 -4.26 11.26 -19.21
CA LYS A 215 -5.73 11.17 -19.20
C LYS A 215 -6.23 10.61 -17.86
N PHE A 216 -5.39 9.82 -17.19
CA PHE A 216 -5.72 9.09 -15.97
C PHE A 216 -4.99 9.67 -14.77
N GLY A 217 -5.71 9.73 -13.67
CA GLY A 217 -5.28 10.45 -12.49
C GLY A 217 -6.43 10.63 -11.52
N SER A 218 -6.15 11.38 -10.46
CA SER A 218 -7.19 11.84 -9.55
C SER A 218 -6.86 13.22 -9.02
N ALA A 219 -7.89 13.97 -8.65
CA ALA A 219 -7.77 15.17 -7.84
C ALA A 219 -8.53 15.00 -6.52
N TYR A 220 -7.94 15.42 -5.41
CA TYR A 220 -8.51 15.23 -4.07
C TYR A 220 -8.08 16.34 -3.12
N TYR A 221 -8.80 16.48 -2.01
CA TYR A 221 -8.52 17.49 -1.01
C TYR A 221 -7.67 16.93 0.13
N THR A 222 -6.69 17.71 0.59
CA THR A 222 -5.85 17.42 1.75
C THR A 222 -5.88 18.57 2.73
N ALA A 223 -5.69 18.27 4.03
CA ALA A 223 -5.48 19.28 5.04
C ALA A 223 -3.99 19.66 5.11
N GLU A 224 -3.69 20.94 5.03
CA GLU A 224 -2.39 21.50 5.39
C GLU A 224 -2.52 22.19 6.74
N GLU A 225 -1.85 21.64 7.75
CA GLU A 225 -1.84 22.18 9.10
C GLU A 225 -1.12 23.53 9.11
N LEU A 226 -1.77 24.54 9.71
CA LEU A 226 -1.24 25.90 9.87
C LEU A 226 -0.64 26.11 11.27
N ASP A 227 -0.82 25.14 12.15
CA ASP A 227 -0.22 25.09 13.48
C ASP A 227 0.24 23.67 13.82
N SER A 228 1.06 23.53 14.86
CA SER A 228 1.62 22.24 15.29
C SER A 228 0.60 21.30 15.95
N LYS A 229 -0.63 21.75 16.18
CA LYS A 229 -1.69 20.98 16.85
C LYS A 229 -2.74 20.48 15.85
N GLY A 230 -2.64 20.84 14.57
CA GLY A 230 -3.62 20.56 13.53
C GLY A 230 -4.99 21.22 13.76
N LEU A 231 -5.09 22.19 14.69
CA LEU A 231 -6.36 22.82 15.02
C LEU A 231 -6.79 23.78 13.91
N ASN A 232 -5.84 24.61 13.46
CA ASN A 232 -6.01 25.47 12.31
C ASN A 232 -5.38 24.77 11.11
N PHE A 233 -6.14 24.59 10.05
CA PHE A 233 -5.66 24.00 8.80
C PHE A 233 -6.32 24.68 7.61
N ARG A 234 -5.69 24.59 6.44
CA ARG A 234 -6.30 24.97 5.16
C ARG A 234 -6.50 23.75 4.28
N ILE A 235 -7.52 23.84 3.43
CA ILE A 235 -7.80 22.82 2.42
C ILE A 235 -6.92 23.09 1.20
N ARG A 236 -6.20 22.06 0.75
CA ARG A 236 -5.41 22.06 -0.49
C ARG A 236 -6.03 21.08 -1.47
N GLN A 237 -6.03 21.42 -2.75
CA GLN A 237 -6.36 20.48 -3.81
C GLN A 237 -5.08 19.92 -4.39
N GLN A 238 -4.92 18.60 -4.37
CA GLN A 238 -3.83 17.89 -5.01
C GLN A 238 -4.36 17.15 -6.24
N SER A 239 -3.56 17.15 -7.30
CA SER A 239 -3.80 16.34 -8.50
C SER A 239 -2.62 15.43 -8.76
N VAL A 240 -2.87 14.18 -9.13
CA VAL A 240 -1.86 13.19 -9.47
C VAL A 240 -2.18 12.54 -10.81
N ASN A 241 -1.14 12.28 -11.60
CA ASN A 241 -1.20 11.55 -12.85
C ASN A 241 -0.57 10.17 -12.66
N TRP A 242 -1.15 9.19 -13.33
CA TRP A 242 -0.63 7.84 -13.34
C TRP A 242 -1.12 7.09 -14.59
N ASN A 243 -0.63 5.87 -14.80
CA ASN A 243 -0.96 5.04 -15.96
C ASN A 243 -1.60 3.71 -15.49
N PRO A 244 -2.80 3.34 -15.99
CA PRO A 244 -3.45 2.07 -15.64
C PRO A 244 -2.62 0.83 -15.96
N GLN A 245 -1.83 0.84 -17.05
CA GLN A 245 -0.99 -0.28 -17.44
C GLN A 245 0.10 -0.58 -16.40
N ASN A 246 0.67 0.48 -15.81
CA ASN A 246 1.63 0.36 -14.72
C ASN A 246 1.01 -0.32 -13.50
N MET A 247 -0.24 0.02 -13.17
CA MET A 247 -0.98 -0.57 -12.04
C MET A 247 -1.32 -2.04 -12.28
N PHE A 248 -1.68 -2.40 -13.51
CA PHE A 248 -1.89 -3.79 -13.90
C PHE A 248 -0.63 -4.62 -13.69
N TRP A 249 0.52 -4.16 -14.20
CA TRP A 249 1.79 -4.85 -13.98
C TRP A 249 2.16 -4.91 -12.49
N GLY A 250 1.88 -3.85 -11.75
CA GLY A 250 2.02 -3.83 -10.29
C GLY A 250 1.17 -4.92 -9.62
N ALA A 251 -0.11 -5.02 -9.96
CA ALA A 251 -1.03 -6.04 -9.45
C ALA A 251 -0.58 -7.46 -9.78
N LYS A 252 -0.11 -7.70 -11.02
CA LYS A 252 0.46 -9.00 -11.45
C LYS A 252 1.66 -9.41 -10.56
N LEU A 253 2.58 -8.49 -10.31
CA LEU A 253 3.78 -8.76 -9.50
C LEU A 253 3.46 -8.83 -8.00
N ILE A 254 2.42 -8.14 -7.53
CA ILE A 254 1.87 -8.31 -6.18
C ILE A 254 1.29 -9.72 -6.01
N SER A 255 0.45 -10.19 -6.94
CA SER A 255 -0.07 -11.56 -6.94
C SER A 255 1.04 -12.60 -6.90
N LEU A 256 2.06 -12.42 -7.74
CA LEU A 256 3.25 -13.28 -7.76
C LEU A 256 3.99 -13.29 -6.41
N SER A 257 4.17 -12.12 -5.81
CA SER A 257 4.83 -11.99 -4.50
C SER A 257 4.01 -12.61 -3.38
N LEU A 258 2.70 -12.40 -3.36
CA LEU A 258 1.78 -12.98 -2.37
C LEU A 258 1.78 -14.50 -2.46
N ASN A 259 1.76 -15.06 -3.67
CA ASN A 259 1.89 -16.51 -3.86
C ASN A 259 3.14 -17.06 -3.17
N ASN A 260 4.30 -16.42 -3.37
CA ASN A 260 5.56 -16.89 -2.79
C ASN A 260 5.62 -16.70 -1.27
N VAL A 261 5.06 -15.61 -0.75
CA VAL A 261 4.94 -15.39 0.69
C VAL A 261 4.02 -16.43 1.34
N ILE A 262 2.87 -16.72 0.73
CA ILE A 262 1.95 -17.76 1.20
C ILE A 262 2.60 -19.15 1.13
N ALA A 263 3.31 -19.46 0.04
CA ALA A 263 4.07 -20.70 -0.11
C ALA A 263 5.11 -20.87 1.02
N CYS A 264 5.86 -19.81 1.33
CA CYS A 264 6.80 -19.80 2.44
C CYS A 264 6.09 -20.00 3.80
N LEU A 265 5.01 -19.26 4.06
CA LEU A 265 4.23 -19.39 5.30
C LEU A 265 3.63 -20.79 5.48
N ARG A 266 3.14 -21.42 4.40
CA ARG A 266 2.67 -22.82 4.41
C ARG A 266 3.81 -23.78 4.75
N ALA A 267 5.00 -23.58 4.16
CA ALA A 267 6.17 -24.42 4.44
C ALA A 267 6.63 -24.31 5.90
N VAL A 268 6.61 -23.11 6.49
CA VAL A 268 6.96 -22.88 7.90
C VAL A 268 5.94 -23.51 8.85
N ASN A 269 4.64 -23.49 8.51
CA ASN A 269 3.56 -24.02 9.33
C ASN A 269 3.23 -25.50 9.05
N LYS A 270 4.16 -26.25 8.44
CA LYS A 270 4.04 -27.69 8.14
C LYS A 270 2.82 -28.06 7.25
N GLY A 271 2.46 -27.19 6.31
CA GLY A 271 1.56 -27.58 5.23
C GLY A 271 2.15 -28.73 4.41
N GLU A 272 1.29 -29.56 3.83
CA GLU A 272 1.72 -30.61 2.89
C GLU A 272 2.53 -29.97 1.76
N ARG A 273 3.75 -30.50 1.53
CA ARG A 273 4.71 -29.90 0.60
C ARG A 273 4.33 -30.10 -0.86
N GLU A 274 3.47 -31.07 -1.16
CA GLU A 274 3.09 -31.45 -2.53
C GLU A 274 2.29 -30.32 -3.24
N ASP A 275 1.61 -29.46 -2.48
CA ASP A 275 0.79 -28.35 -3.01
C ASP A 275 1.44 -26.96 -2.87
N ILE A 276 2.74 -26.88 -2.52
CA ILE A 276 3.46 -25.61 -2.38
C ILE A 276 4.21 -25.31 -3.67
N SER A 277 3.74 -24.32 -4.43
CA SER A 277 4.42 -23.84 -5.64
C SER A 277 4.88 -22.40 -5.48
N PHE A 278 6.16 -22.17 -5.77
CA PHE A 278 6.72 -20.83 -5.95
C PHE A 278 6.60 -20.44 -7.41
N LYS A 279 6.32 -19.17 -7.67
CA LYS A 279 6.16 -18.60 -9.01
C LYS A 279 7.20 -17.48 -9.22
N PHE A 280 7.79 -17.40 -10.40
CA PHE A 280 8.64 -16.28 -10.82
C PHE A 280 8.48 -16.05 -12.33
N LEU A 281 8.92 -14.89 -12.83
CA LEU A 281 8.93 -14.60 -14.26
C LEU A 281 10.31 -14.91 -14.83
N GLU A 282 10.35 -15.54 -16.01
CA GLU A 282 11.60 -15.91 -16.68
C GLU A 282 12.41 -14.69 -17.15
N ASN A 283 11.73 -13.60 -17.52
CA ASN A 283 12.39 -12.37 -17.95
C ASN A 283 12.43 -11.35 -16.78
N PRO A 284 13.62 -11.04 -16.22
CA PRO A 284 13.77 -10.08 -15.13
C PRO A 284 13.32 -8.65 -15.48
N GLU A 285 13.38 -8.25 -16.74
CA GLU A 285 12.94 -6.91 -17.16
C GLU A 285 11.43 -6.68 -16.95
N GLU A 286 10.64 -7.77 -16.85
CA GLU A 286 9.21 -7.66 -16.55
C GLU A 286 8.95 -7.07 -15.15
N PHE A 287 9.90 -7.16 -14.23
CA PHE A 287 9.78 -6.60 -12.89
C PHE A 287 9.82 -5.07 -12.88
N ASP A 288 10.32 -4.44 -13.94
CA ASP A 288 10.35 -2.98 -14.08
C ASP A 288 9.11 -2.41 -14.78
N LYS A 289 8.24 -3.27 -15.34
CA LYS A 289 7.03 -2.86 -16.06
C LYS A 289 6.05 -1.99 -15.27
N PRO A 290 5.90 -2.11 -13.93
CA PRO A 290 5.05 -1.18 -13.16
C PRO A 290 5.49 0.28 -13.25
N TRP A 291 6.69 0.57 -13.73
CA TRP A 291 7.21 1.93 -13.86
C TRP A 291 7.67 2.26 -15.29
N SER A 292 7.28 1.44 -16.27
CA SER A 292 7.72 1.57 -17.67
C SER A 292 7.07 2.75 -18.41
N HIS A 293 5.86 3.15 -18.02
CA HIS A 293 5.14 4.25 -18.68
C HIS A 293 5.20 5.52 -17.85
N ALA A 294 6.07 6.46 -18.22
CA ALA A 294 6.13 7.79 -17.63
C ALA A 294 4.94 8.65 -18.09
N VAL A 295 4.38 9.46 -17.17
CA VAL A 295 3.23 10.35 -17.42
C VAL A 295 3.61 11.83 -17.53
N GLY A 296 4.91 12.14 -17.65
CA GLY A 296 5.41 13.51 -17.59
C GLY A 296 5.21 14.11 -16.19
N VAL A 297 4.36 15.13 -16.06
CA VAL A 297 4.05 15.75 -14.76
C VAL A 297 3.25 14.78 -13.88
N MET A 298 3.88 14.26 -12.83
CA MET A 298 3.27 13.25 -11.95
C MET A 298 2.30 13.82 -10.91
N SER A 299 2.54 15.04 -10.43
CA SER A 299 1.69 15.67 -9.43
C SER A 299 1.70 17.18 -9.57
N PHE A 300 0.59 17.81 -9.24
CA PHE A 300 0.43 19.25 -9.25
C PHE A 300 -0.41 19.69 -8.06
N ASP A 301 -0.02 20.80 -7.46
CA ASP A 301 -0.75 21.45 -6.38
C ASP A 301 -0.69 22.96 -6.65
N PHE A 302 -1.86 23.58 -6.75
CA PHE A 302 -2.00 25.00 -7.00
C PHE A 302 -2.90 25.61 -5.94
N ALA A 303 -2.32 26.44 -5.09
CA ALA A 303 -3.07 27.29 -4.19
C ALA A 303 -2.35 28.62 -3.98
N LEU A 304 -3.14 29.64 -3.64
CA LEU A 304 -2.61 30.93 -3.25
C LEU A 304 -1.75 30.79 -1.99
N ASN A 305 -0.64 31.52 -1.95
CA ASN A 305 0.19 31.59 -0.74
C ASN A 305 -0.59 32.34 0.35
N LEU A 306 -0.80 31.67 1.48
CA LEU A 306 -1.35 32.28 2.69
C LEU A 306 -0.17 32.65 3.59
N SER A 307 0.02 33.94 3.81
CA SER A 307 1.01 34.45 4.76
C SER A 307 0.50 34.23 6.20
N PRO A 308 1.38 33.91 7.17
CA PRO A 308 1.00 33.83 8.58
C PRO A 308 0.27 35.08 9.09
N ASN A 309 0.61 36.26 8.57
CA ASN A 309 -0.02 37.53 8.95
C ASN A 309 -1.47 37.68 8.44
N GLN A 310 -1.90 36.86 7.48
CA GLN A 310 -3.27 36.82 6.97
C GLN A 310 -4.15 35.85 7.77
N ILE A 311 -3.56 35.07 8.69
CA ILE A 311 -4.25 34.07 9.49
C ILE A 311 -4.41 34.64 10.90
N GLN A 312 -5.64 34.63 11.40
CA GLN A 312 -5.92 34.80 12.84
C GLN A 312 -6.16 33.40 13.43
N PRO A 313 -5.17 32.77 14.09
CA PRO A 313 -5.31 31.42 14.59
C PRO A 313 -6.39 31.36 15.67
N MET A 314 -7.28 30.39 15.58
CA MET A 314 -8.29 30.16 16.61
C MET A 314 -7.78 29.21 17.68
N ARG A 315 -8.19 29.43 18.92
CA ARG A 315 -8.02 28.48 20.03
C ARG A 315 -9.20 27.51 20.11
N LYS A 316 -8.97 26.35 20.72
CA LYS A 316 -9.99 25.30 20.85
C LYS A 316 -11.23 25.82 21.59
N GLU A 317 -11.01 26.57 22.67
CA GLU A 317 -12.05 27.13 23.52
C GLU A 317 -12.89 28.15 22.73
N GLU A 318 -12.27 28.96 21.87
CA GLU A 318 -12.95 29.94 21.03
C GLU A 318 -13.83 29.28 19.97
N ILE A 319 -13.39 28.15 19.41
CA ILE A 319 -14.19 27.36 18.48
C ILE A 319 -15.40 26.78 19.20
N LEU A 320 -15.20 26.11 20.33
CA LEU A 320 -16.29 25.45 21.08
C LEU A 320 -17.34 26.46 21.57
N ALA A 321 -16.91 27.61 22.09
CA ALA A 321 -17.82 28.68 22.53
C ALA A 321 -18.76 29.18 21.41
N ARG A 322 -18.35 29.10 20.12
CA ARG A 322 -19.22 29.46 18.99
C ARG A 322 -20.33 28.43 18.75
N TYR A 323 -20.11 27.17 19.07
CA TYR A 323 -21.13 26.12 18.95
C TYR A 323 -22.12 26.18 20.11
N GLU A 324 -21.63 26.40 21.33
CA GLU A 324 -22.47 26.52 22.54
C GLU A 324 -23.48 27.68 22.43
N LYS A 325 -23.05 28.83 21.90
CA LYS A 325 -23.94 29.98 21.63
C LYS A 325 -25.05 29.63 20.64
N ARG A 326 -24.74 28.90 19.56
CA ARG A 326 -25.72 28.51 18.53
C ARG A 326 -26.72 27.47 19.03
N THR A 327 -26.35 26.64 20.00
CA THR A 327 -27.28 25.69 20.62
C THR A 327 -28.19 26.36 21.65
N GLY A 328 -27.74 27.43 22.32
CA GLY A 328 -28.57 28.21 23.25
C GLY A 328 -29.63 29.07 22.55
N GLU A 329 -29.33 29.62 21.38
CA GLU A 329 -30.23 30.48 20.59
C GLU A 329 -31.37 29.72 19.87
N ASN A 330 -31.31 28.39 19.78
CA ASN A 330 -32.36 27.56 19.17
C ASN A 330 -33.33 26.93 20.19
N THR A 331 -33.28 27.37 21.46
CA THR A 331 -34.09 26.85 22.57
C THR A 331 -35.08 27.88 23.16
N GLU A 332 -35.26 29.04 22.52
CA GLU A 332 -36.31 30.01 22.88
C GLU A 332 -37.50 29.99 21.91
#